data_AF-A0A2V6TVR2-F1
#
_entry.id   AF-A0A2V6TVR2-F1
#
_cell.length_a   1.000
_cell.length_b   1.000
_cell.length_c   1.000
_cell.angle_alpha   90.00
_cell.angle_beta   90.00
_cell.angle_gamma   90.00
#
_symmetry.space_group_name_H-M   'P 1'
#
loop_
_entity.id
_entity.type
_entity.pdbx_description
1 polymer ?
#
loop_
_entity_poly.entity_id
_entity_poly.type
_entity_poly.pdbx_seq_one_letter_code
_entity_poly.pdbx_strand_id
1 'polypeptide(L)'
;MSSPNADAPWRSSCRPIARAARAFRTSQRSAGRCRCSTLHSPRPLPRTARIGSRRRVPARLLEQRAAYRAGLPGPLYCDTSALIKLYLPEPGSDEFNEVVEGRDDVLVSDLAVTEFISALARRLRQGSLAREAARRLQHAILGRLDEEVYHRVELTRDVHRRAEQFLLSLPETPLRAADALHLALATSARAASLASFDARLAAAARAGGLAIYPA
;
A
#
# COMPACT_ATOMS: atom_id res chain seq x y z
N MET A 1 35.52 -21.94 40.98
CA MET A 1 34.64 -20.89 41.55
C MET A 1 34.52 -19.81 40.50
N SER A 2 33.38 -19.42 39.93
CA SER A 2 32.05 -19.97 39.78
C SER A 2 31.47 -19.19 38.58
N SER A 3 30.70 -19.85 37.71
CA SER A 3 29.81 -19.17 36.78
C SER A 3 28.83 -18.25 37.53
N PRO A 4 28.11 -17.39 36.80
CA PRO A 4 26.73 -17.81 36.59
C PRO A 4 26.28 -17.70 35.13
N ASN A 5 25.48 -18.71 34.85
CA ASN A 5 24.61 -18.92 33.71
C ASN A 5 23.42 -17.93 33.76
N ALA A 6 22.96 -17.46 32.60
CA ALA A 6 21.63 -16.89 32.43
C ALA A 6 21.15 -17.12 30.98
N ASP A 7 20.86 -18.38 30.69
CA ASP A 7 19.91 -18.78 29.66
C ASP A 7 18.52 -18.18 29.95
N ALA A 8 18.00 -17.36 29.03
CA ALA A 8 16.58 -17.12 28.88
C ALA A 8 16.22 -16.96 27.40
N PRO A 9 15.35 -17.83 26.84
CA PRO A 9 15.02 -17.84 25.42
C PRO A 9 13.96 -16.78 25.10
N TRP A 10 14.28 -15.88 24.16
CA TRP A 10 13.29 -15.02 23.54
C TRP A 10 12.33 -15.88 22.72
N ARG A 11 11.15 -16.17 23.30
CA ARG A 11 10.04 -16.81 22.58
C ARG A 11 9.50 -15.81 21.55
N SER A 12 9.92 -15.99 20.30
CA SER A 12 9.35 -15.36 19.12
C SER A 12 7.93 -15.88 18.89
N SER A 13 6.93 -15.19 19.43
CA SER A 13 5.54 -15.42 19.06
C SER A 13 5.20 -14.70 17.75
N CYS A 14 5.85 -15.13 16.67
CA CYS A 14 5.43 -14.78 15.32
C CYS A 14 4.10 -15.49 15.01
N ARG A 15 2.99 -14.79 15.19
CA ARG A 15 1.71 -15.19 14.60
C ARG A 15 1.66 -14.65 13.16
N PRO A 16 1.63 -15.49 12.12
CA PRO A 16 1.38 -15.01 10.77
C PRO A 16 -0.10 -14.63 10.65
N ILE A 17 -0.39 -13.33 10.54
CA ILE A 17 -1.71 -12.87 10.11
C ILE A 17 -1.81 -13.12 8.61
N ALA A 18 -2.45 -14.23 8.26
CA ALA A 18 -2.99 -14.47 6.93
C ALA A 18 -4.20 -13.53 6.72
N ARG A 19 -4.02 -12.44 5.97
CA ARG A 19 -5.14 -11.77 5.30
C ARG A 19 -5.14 -12.17 3.84
N ALA A 20 -6.22 -12.85 3.49
CA ALA A 20 -6.47 -13.49 2.22
C ALA A 20 -6.45 -12.48 1.06
N ALA A 21 -5.46 -12.61 0.18
CA ALA A 21 -5.60 -12.21 -1.21
C ALA A 21 -6.70 -13.09 -1.82
N ARG A 22 -7.85 -12.49 -2.15
CA ARG A 22 -8.92 -13.17 -2.88
C ARG A 22 -8.43 -13.38 -4.32
N ALA A 23 -7.89 -14.56 -4.60
CA ALA A 23 -7.68 -15.03 -5.96
C ALA A 23 -9.04 -15.23 -6.63
N PHE A 24 -9.35 -14.42 -7.64
CA PHE A 24 -10.43 -14.69 -8.56
C PHE A 24 -10.05 -15.89 -9.44
N ARG A 25 -10.93 -16.90 -9.48
CA ARG A 25 -10.75 -18.11 -10.28
C ARG A 25 -10.91 -17.80 -11.77
N THR A 26 -9.92 -18.21 -12.56
CA THR A 26 -10.00 -18.34 -14.02
C THR A 26 -10.97 -19.46 -14.39
N SER A 27 -11.94 -19.20 -15.26
CA SER A 27 -12.78 -20.25 -15.85
C SER A 27 -12.12 -20.78 -17.12
N GLN A 28 -11.49 -21.95 -17.05
CA GLN A 28 -11.16 -22.72 -18.25
C GLN A 28 -12.42 -23.43 -18.75
N ARG A 29 -12.81 -23.13 -19.99
CA ARG A 29 -13.83 -23.87 -20.75
C ARG A 29 -13.14 -25.03 -21.47
N SER A 30 -13.45 -26.25 -21.09
CA SER A 30 -13.35 -27.41 -21.97
C SER A 30 -14.45 -28.42 -21.62
N ALA A 31 -15.35 -28.67 -22.57
CA ALA A 31 -16.30 -29.77 -22.49
C ALA A 31 -16.39 -30.42 -23.87
N GLY A 32 -15.65 -31.52 -24.01
CA GLY A 32 -15.87 -32.53 -25.04
C GLY A 32 -17.19 -33.27 -24.80
N ARG A 33 -17.72 -33.82 -25.88
CA ARG A 33 -18.97 -34.56 -26.00
C ARG A 33 -18.99 -35.80 -25.10
N CYS A 34 -20.15 -36.14 -24.54
CA CYS A 34 -20.60 -37.53 -24.43
C CYS A 34 -22.13 -37.61 -24.23
N ARG A 35 -22.77 -38.48 -25.03
CA ARG A 35 -24.18 -38.88 -24.95
C ARG A 35 -24.33 -40.00 -23.93
N CYS A 36 -25.40 -39.99 -23.13
CA CYS A 36 -26.30 -41.15 -22.94
C CYS A 36 -27.51 -40.78 -22.07
N SER A 37 -28.53 -41.61 -22.19
CA SER A 37 -29.96 -41.37 -21.98
C SER A 37 -30.52 -41.96 -20.68
N THR A 38 -31.68 -41.39 -20.30
CA THR A 38 -32.81 -41.95 -19.53
C THR A 38 -32.75 -42.16 -18.00
N LEU A 39 -33.54 -41.29 -17.34
CA LEU A 39 -34.56 -41.50 -16.30
C LEU A 39 -34.18 -42.19 -14.97
N HIS A 40 -34.28 -41.42 -13.88
CA HIS A 40 -34.98 -41.74 -12.61
C HIS A 40 -35.18 -40.44 -11.82
N SER A 41 -36.43 -40.12 -11.45
CA SER A 41 -36.74 -39.16 -10.37
C SER A 41 -36.98 -39.96 -9.09
N PRO A 42 -36.50 -39.52 -7.91
CA PRO A 42 -37.38 -38.68 -7.08
C PRO A 42 -36.70 -37.71 -6.09
N ARG A 43 -37.52 -36.74 -5.65
CA ARG A 43 -37.45 -35.87 -4.44
C ARG A 43 -36.61 -34.58 -4.51
N PRO A 44 -37.19 -33.42 -4.14
CA PRO A 44 -36.46 -32.17 -4.03
C PRO A 44 -35.54 -32.20 -2.81
N LEU A 45 -34.24 -32.01 -3.04
CA LEU A 45 -33.26 -31.74 -2.00
C LEU A 45 -33.61 -30.44 -1.24
N PRO A 46 -33.38 -30.36 0.08
CA PRO A 46 -33.45 -29.10 0.79
C PRO A 46 -32.40 -28.15 0.22
N ARG A 47 -32.85 -26.94 -0.15
CA ARG A 47 -32.03 -25.85 -0.67
C ARG A 47 -30.79 -25.69 0.22
N THR A 48 -29.64 -25.99 -0.35
CA THR A 48 -28.34 -25.85 0.28
C THR A 48 -28.11 -24.41 0.73
N ALA A 49 -27.70 -24.31 2.00
CA ALA A 49 -26.94 -23.27 2.66
C ALA A 49 -26.90 -21.88 2.00
N ARG A 50 -27.51 -20.92 2.71
CA ARG A 50 -27.33 -19.47 2.54
C ARG A 50 -25.85 -19.14 2.34
N ILE A 51 -25.57 -18.59 1.17
CA ILE A 51 -24.34 -17.88 0.81
C ILE A 51 -23.95 -16.97 1.97
N GLY A 52 -22.72 -17.13 2.45
CA GLY A 52 -22.17 -16.39 3.59
C GLY A 52 -22.46 -14.91 3.47
N SER A 53 -23.10 -14.36 4.51
CA SER A 53 -23.36 -12.94 4.65
C SER A 53 -22.05 -12.19 4.44
N ARG A 54 -22.00 -11.31 3.42
CA ARG A 54 -21.02 -10.23 3.38
C ARG A 54 -21.11 -9.54 4.74
N ARG A 55 -20.05 -9.65 5.55
CA ARG A 55 -19.99 -9.01 6.86
C ARG A 55 -20.19 -7.51 6.60
N ARG A 56 -21.36 -6.97 6.96
CA ARG A 56 -21.64 -5.53 6.81
C ARG A 56 -20.61 -4.81 7.65
N VAL A 57 -19.83 -3.93 7.02
CA VAL A 57 -18.97 -3.01 7.73
C VAL A 57 -19.90 -2.12 8.59
N PRO A 58 -19.62 -1.93 9.89
CA PRO A 58 -20.46 -1.10 10.75
C PRO A 58 -20.58 0.33 10.19
N ALA A 59 -21.78 0.92 10.25
CA ALA A 59 -22.06 2.25 9.69
C ALA A 59 -21.09 3.34 10.20
N ARG A 60 -20.71 3.31 11.48
CA ARG A 60 -19.73 4.24 12.09
C ARG A 60 -18.36 4.18 11.42
N LEU A 61 -17.93 3.01 10.97
CA LEU A 61 -16.64 2.80 10.31
C LEU A 61 -16.67 3.36 8.88
N LEU A 62 -17.83 3.29 8.22
CA LEU A 62 -18.05 3.93 6.91
C LEU A 62 -18.10 5.47 7.05
N GLU A 63 -18.74 5.99 8.10
CA GLU A 63 -18.80 7.43 8.42
C GLU A 63 -17.41 7.98 8.78
N GLN A 64 -16.62 7.27 9.57
CA GLN A 64 -15.23 7.64 9.88
C GLN A 64 -14.33 7.63 8.63
N ARG A 65 -14.47 6.62 7.76
CA ARG A 65 -13.79 6.58 6.45
C ARG A 65 -14.20 7.72 5.53
N ALA A 66 -15.47 8.12 5.56
CA ALA A 66 -15.98 9.26 4.81
C ALA A 66 -15.45 10.58 5.37
N ALA A 67 -15.35 10.72 6.69
CA ALA A 67 -14.78 11.91 7.35
C ALA A 67 -13.27 12.06 7.08
N TYR A 68 -12.51 10.95 7.09
CA TYR A 68 -11.08 10.98 6.74
C TYR A 68 -10.84 11.35 5.27
N ARG A 69 -11.65 10.80 4.35
CA ARG A 69 -11.65 11.19 2.93
C ARG A 69 -12.04 12.66 2.74
N ALA A 70 -13.03 13.14 3.51
CA ALA A 70 -13.47 14.53 3.45
C ALA A 70 -12.38 15.51 3.94
N GLY A 71 -11.44 15.04 4.76
CA GLY A 71 -10.32 15.85 5.27
C GLY A 71 -9.07 15.89 4.39
N LEU A 72 -8.84 14.89 3.52
CA LEU A 72 -7.62 14.79 2.70
C LEU A 72 -7.94 14.87 1.20
N PRO A 73 -7.76 16.03 0.56
CA PRO A 73 -8.17 16.25 -0.82
C PRO A 73 -7.38 15.41 -1.82
N GLY A 74 -8.03 15.04 -2.92
CA GLY A 74 -7.44 14.28 -4.02
C GLY A 74 -6.92 15.15 -5.16
N PRO A 75 -5.93 14.70 -5.97
CA PRO A 75 -5.22 13.41 -5.88
C PRO A 75 -4.24 13.33 -4.70
N LEU A 76 -4.00 12.11 -4.20
CA LEU A 76 -3.10 11.84 -3.06
C LEU A 76 -1.77 11.24 -3.54
N TYR A 77 -0.66 11.97 -3.39
CA TYR A 77 0.67 11.43 -3.65
C TYR A 77 1.22 10.67 -2.44
N CYS A 78 1.64 9.43 -2.64
CA CYS A 78 2.28 8.60 -1.63
C CYS A 78 3.79 8.55 -1.87
N ASP A 79 4.57 9.03 -0.90
CA ASP A 79 6.02 8.84 -0.89
C ASP A 79 6.39 7.40 -0.47
N THR A 80 7.69 7.11 -0.38
CA THR A 80 8.18 5.80 0.05
C THR A 80 7.76 5.45 1.46
N SER A 81 7.76 6.41 2.39
CA SER A 81 7.37 6.14 3.78
C SER A 81 5.89 5.75 3.90
N ALA A 82 5.03 6.33 3.08
CA ALA A 82 3.63 5.96 2.92
C ALA A 82 3.46 4.55 2.32
N LEU A 83 4.21 4.23 1.26
CA LEU A 83 4.20 2.87 0.71
C LEU A 83 4.65 1.82 1.75
N ILE A 84 5.63 2.15 2.57
CA ILE A 84 6.06 1.26 3.66
C ILE A 84 4.91 0.99 4.63
N LYS A 85 4.10 2.00 5.00
CA LYS A 85 2.91 1.78 5.85
C LYS A 85 1.83 0.91 5.18
N LEU A 86 1.62 1.07 3.86
CA LEU A 86 0.60 0.30 3.13
C LEU A 86 0.97 -1.19 2.99
N TYR A 87 2.26 -1.50 2.83
CA TYR A 87 2.71 -2.84 2.48
C TYR A 87 3.41 -3.59 3.61
N LEU A 88 3.86 -2.91 4.66
CA LEU A 88 4.51 -3.51 5.83
C LEU A 88 3.77 -3.15 7.11
N PRO A 89 3.74 -4.07 8.10
CA PRO A 89 3.14 -3.79 9.40
C PRO A 89 4.05 -2.85 10.19
N GLU A 90 3.62 -1.60 10.32
CA GLU A 90 4.31 -0.56 11.06
C GLU A 90 3.28 0.22 11.92
N PRO A 91 3.70 0.93 12.97
CA PRO A 91 2.79 1.79 13.74
C PRO A 91 2.10 2.82 12.82
N GLY A 92 0.77 2.94 12.84
CA GLY A 92 0.05 3.84 11.92
C GLY A 92 -0.34 3.23 10.57
N SER A 93 0.03 1.97 10.30
CA SER A 93 -0.31 1.29 9.04
C SER A 93 -1.81 1.06 8.89
N ASP A 94 -2.51 0.64 9.95
CA ASP A 94 -3.94 0.34 9.86
C ASP A 94 -4.74 1.62 9.60
N GLU A 95 -4.41 2.71 10.30
CA GLU A 95 -5.02 4.03 10.14
C GLU A 95 -4.79 4.56 8.72
N PHE A 96 -3.56 4.48 8.20
CA PHE A 96 -3.29 4.93 6.84
C PHE A 96 -3.95 4.05 5.77
N ASN A 97 -4.03 2.75 5.99
CA ASN A 97 -4.77 1.86 5.11
C ASN A 97 -6.24 2.26 5.00
N GLU A 98 -6.87 2.69 6.10
CA GLU A 98 -8.26 3.18 6.06
C GLU A 98 -8.43 4.48 5.26
N VAL A 99 -7.42 5.36 5.25
CA VAL A 99 -7.41 6.59 4.44
C VAL A 99 -7.34 6.27 2.95
N VAL A 100 -6.52 5.30 2.57
CA VAL A 100 -6.30 4.90 1.18
C VAL A 100 -7.40 3.94 0.67
N GLU A 101 -8.06 3.20 1.56
CA GLU A 101 -9.04 2.17 1.18
C GLU A 101 -10.18 2.74 0.34
N GLY A 102 -10.21 2.36 -0.95
CA GLY A 102 -11.22 2.75 -1.93
C GLY A 102 -11.04 4.15 -2.51
N ARG A 103 -9.86 4.75 -2.37
CA ARG A 103 -9.42 5.86 -3.21
C ARG A 103 -9.07 5.32 -4.60
N ASP A 104 -9.39 6.08 -5.63
CA ASP A 104 -9.07 5.81 -7.04
C ASP A 104 -8.15 6.89 -7.63
N ASP A 105 -7.61 7.76 -6.78
CA ASP A 105 -6.80 8.94 -7.11
C ASP A 105 -5.42 8.93 -6.42
N VAL A 106 -4.94 7.74 -6.08
CA VAL A 106 -3.63 7.55 -5.43
C VAL A 106 -2.54 7.63 -6.48
N LEU A 107 -1.60 8.55 -6.27
CA LEU A 107 -0.44 8.75 -7.13
C LEU A 107 0.79 8.08 -6.50
N VAL A 108 1.53 7.31 -7.30
CA VAL A 108 2.77 6.63 -6.91
C VAL A 108 3.80 6.80 -8.02
N SER A 109 5.03 7.17 -7.67
CA SER A 109 6.11 7.33 -8.66
C SER A 109 7.01 6.11 -8.76
N ASP A 110 7.72 5.98 -9.89
CA ASP A 110 8.76 4.95 -10.07
C ASP A 110 9.91 5.11 -9.06
N LEU A 111 10.17 6.35 -8.62
CA LEU A 111 11.09 6.63 -7.53
C LEU A 111 10.62 5.98 -6.23
N ALA A 112 9.35 6.21 -5.84
CA ALA A 112 8.77 5.64 -4.63
C ALA A 112 8.81 4.10 -4.65
N VAL A 113 8.51 3.49 -5.80
CA VAL A 113 8.62 2.04 -6.00
C VAL A 113 10.06 1.57 -5.81
N THR A 114 11.03 2.23 -6.44
CA THR A 114 12.45 1.87 -6.35
C THR A 114 12.96 1.93 -4.92
N GLU A 115 12.63 3.00 -4.20
CA GLU A 115 13.02 3.16 -2.80
C GLU A 115 12.32 2.15 -1.88
N PHE A 116 11.05 1.82 -2.14
CA PHE A 116 10.33 0.76 -1.45
C PHE A 116 11.04 -0.59 -1.64
N ILE A 117 11.39 -0.95 -2.88
CA ILE A 117 12.14 -2.19 -3.17
C ILE A 117 13.52 -2.18 -2.49
N SER A 118 14.20 -1.03 -2.46
CA SER A 118 15.46 -0.86 -1.73
C SER A 118 15.29 -1.12 -0.22
N ALA A 119 14.20 -0.63 0.37
CA ALA A 119 13.87 -0.91 1.77
C ALA A 119 13.59 -2.39 2.03
N LEU A 120 12.87 -3.07 1.13
CA LEU A 120 12.69 -4.53 1.20
C LEU A 120 14.03 -5.26 1.12
N ALA A 121 14.89 -4.89 0.16
CA ALA A 121 16.21 -5.50 -0.02
C ALA A 121 17.10 -5.32 1.22
N ARG A 122 17.01 -4.17 1.90
CA ARG A 122 17.69 -3.93 3.18
C ARG A 122 17.21 -4.91 4.26
N ARG A 123 15.89 -5.09 4.42
CA ARG A 123 15.33 -6.06 5.39
C ARG A 123 15.69 -7.51 5.06
N LEU A 124 15.79 -7.86 3.78
CA LEU A 124 16.30 -9.18 3.34
C LEU A 124 17.73 -9.42 3.83
N ARG A 125 18.64 -8.44 3.64
CA ARG A 125 20.04 -8.57 4.10
C ARG A 125 20.16 -8.64 5.61
N GLN A 126 19.23 -8.00 6.33
CA GLN A 126 19.16 -8.03 7.79
C GLN A 126 18.50 -9.30 8.33
N GLY A 127 17.97 -10.18 7.48
CA GLY A 127 17.26 -11.40 7.89
C GLY A 127 15.88 -11.14 8.52
N SER A 128 15.40 -9.88 8.53
CA SER A 128 14.11 -9.50 9.10
C SER A 128 12.94 -9.64 8.12
N LEU A 129 13.21 -10.04 6.88
CA LEU A 129 12.20 -10.32 5.86
C LEU A 129 12.61 -11.56 5.04
N ALA A 130 11.65 -12.46 4.78
CA ALA A 130 11.87 -13.61 3.91
C ALA A 130 11.85 -13.20 2.42
N ARG A 131 12.66 -13.88 1.59
CA ARG A 131 12.77 -13.60 0.15
C ARG A 131 11.43 -13.74 -0.57
N GLU A 132 10.64 -14.75 -0.22
CA GLU A 132 9.32 -14.99 -0.78
C GLU A 132 8.35 -13.89 -0.40
N ALA A 133 8.45 -13.36 0.82
CA ALA A 133 7.64 -12.23 1.27
C ALA A 133 7.98 -10.96 0.48
N ALA A 134 9.27 -10.64 0.31
CA ALA A 134 9.69 -9.49 -0.50
C ALA A 134 9.20 -9.59 -1.96
N ARG A 135 9.28 -10.77 -2.57
CA ARG A 135 8.74 -11.00 -3.93
C ARG A 135 7.23 -10.79 -4.00
N ARG A 136 6.47 -11.26 -3.01
CA ARG A 136 5.02 -11.02 -2.94
C ARG A 136 4.69 -9.52 -2.82
N LEU A 137 5.43 -8.78 -2.01
CA LEU A 137 5.24 -7.34 -1.85
C LEU A 137 5.59 -6.57 -3.12
N GLN A 138 6.70 -6.93 -3.79
CA GLN A 138 7.05 -6.37 -5.09
C GLN A 138 5.95 -6.61 -6.12
N HIS A 139 5.45 -7.84 -6.24
CA HIS A 139 4.37 -8.14 -7.18
C HIS A 139 3.07 -7.40 -6.84
N ALA A 140 2.76 -7.24 -5.55
CA ALA A 140 1.57 -6.54 -5.10
C ALA A 140 1.57 -5.03 -5.43
N ILE A 141 2.72 -4.36 -5.32
CA ILE A 141 2.80 -2.94 -5.71
C ILE A 141 2.78 -2.75 -7.23
N LEU A 142 3.49 -3.60 -7.98
CA LEU A 142 3.49 -3.54 -9.43
C LEU A 142 2.12 -3.88 -10.02
N GLY A 143 1.44 -4.90 -9.49
CA GLY A 143 0.08 -5.25 -9.92
C GLY A 143 -0.90 -4.10 -9.73
N ARG A 144 -0.79 -3.31 -8.65
CA ARG A 144 -1.64 -2.12 -8.45
C ARG A 144 -1.40 -1.01 -9.47
N LEU A 145 -0.16 -0.87 -9.95
CA LEU A 145 0.21 0.10 -10.99
C LEU A 145 -0.18 -0.38 -12.39
N ASP A 146 -0.11 -1.69 -12.64
CA ASP A 146 -0.47 -2.29 -13.93
C ASP A 146 -2.00 -2.39 -14.10
N GLU A 147 -2.73 -2.56 -13.00
CA GLU A 147 -4.20 -2.53 -12.95
C GLU A 147 -4.76 -1.09 -12.87
N GLU A 148 -3.92 -0.06 -12.93
CA GLU A 148 -4.30 1.37 -12.81
C GLU A 148 -5.07 1.73 -11.52
N VAL A 149 -4.95 0.89 -10.47
CA VAL A 149 -5.49 1.19 -9.14
C VAL A 149 -4.71 2.32 -8.49
N TYR A 150 -3.39 2.36 -8.72
CA TYR A 150 -2.54 3.50 -8.44
C TYR A 150 -2.10 4.13 -9.75
N HIS A 151 -2.18 5.45 -9.84
CA HIS A 151 -1.73 6.21 -11.00
C HIS A 151 -0.22 6.45 -10.91
N ARG A 152 0.47 6.08 -11.98
CA ARG A 152 1.93 6.18 -12.05
C ARG A 152 2.35 7.61 -12.36
N VAL A 153 3.34 8.11 -11.61
CA VAL A 153 3.98 9.41 -11.88
C VAL A 153 5.41 9.18 -12.35
N GLU A 154 5.70 9.61 -13.57
CA GLU A 154 7.01 9.41 -14.18
C GLU A 154 8.05 10.40 -13.66
N LEU A 155 9.29 9.91 -13.50
CA LEU A 155 10.43 10.73 -13.17
C LEU A 155 11.05 11.32 -14.44
N THR A 156 10.57 12.49 -14.85
CA THR A 156 11.03 13.17 -16.07
C THR A 156 12.16 14.17 -15.80
N ARG A 157 12.81 14.66 -16.87
CA ARG A 157 13.82 15.72 -16.78
C ARG A 157 13.27 16.99 -16.11
N ASP A 158 12.01 17.34 -16.36
CA ASP A 158 11.39 18.54 -15.79
C ASP A 158 11.15 18.40 -14.29
N VAL A 159 10.84 17.17 -13.82
CA VAL A 159 10.78 16.85 -12.39
C VAL A 159 12.14 17.07 -11.75
N HIS A 160 13.24 16.66 -12.39
CA HIS A 160 14.59 16.94 -11.88
C HIS A 160 14.86 18.45 -11.77
N ARG A 161 14.54 19.24 -12.81
CA ARG A 161 14.72 20.70 -12.76
C ARG A 161 13.91 21.34 -11.64
N ARG A 162 12.68 20.88 -11.42
CA ARG A 162 11.83 21.35 -10.32
C ARG A 162 12.38 20.96 -8.94
N ALA A 163 12.90 19.75 -8.79
CA ALA A 163 13.55 19.32 -7.56
C ALA A 163 14.80 20.15 -7.24
N GLU A 164 15.63 20.42 -8.24
CA GLU A 164 16.78 21.33 -8.13
C GLU A 164 16.34 22.74 -7.68
N GLN A 165 15.21 23.23 -8.21
CA GLN A 165 14.65 24.51 -7.79
C GLN A 165 14.22 24.50 -6.32
N PHE A 166 13.53 23.44 -5.86
CA PHE A 166 13.16 23.31 -4.44
C PHE A 166 14.36 23.23 -3.51
N LEU A 167 15.42 22.54 -3.91
CA LEU A 167 16.67 22.46 -3.13
C LEU A 167 17.31 23.84 -2.91
N LEU A 168 17.19 24.74 -3.89
CA LEU A 168 17.73 26.09 -3.82
C LEU A 168 16.78 27.11 -3.17
N SER A 169 15.47 26.88 -3.24
CA SER A 169 14.45 27.86 -2.83
C SER A 169 13.87 27.65 -1.43
N LEU A 170 14.17 26.53 -0.75
CA LEU A 170 13.63 26.19 0.57
C LEU A 170 14.72 26.16 1.66
N PRO A 171 15.35 27.31 2.00
CA PRO A 171 16.46 27.35 2.96
C PRO A 171 16.04 26.93 4.38
N GLU A 172 14.81 27.22 4.78
CA GLU A 172 14.28 26.91 6.13
C GLU A 172 13.92 25.42 6.30
N THR A 173 13.74 24.68 5.20
CA THR A 173 13.45 23.24 5.21
C THR A 173 14.42 22.53 4.27
N PRO A 174 15.67 22.29 4.70
CA PRO A 174 16.68 21.69 3.84
C PRO A 174 16.28 20.26 3.48
N LEU A 175 15.96 20.06 2.19
CA LEU A 175 15.57 18.78 1.63
C LEU A 175 16.80 17.99 1.17
N ARG A 176 16.72 16.66 1.27
CA ARG A 176 17.64 15.79 0.53
C ARG A 176 17.18 15.69 -0.92
N ALA A 177 18.08 15.26 -1.80
CA ALA A 177 17.77 15.12 -3.23
C ALA A 177 16.53 14.23 -3.48
N ALA A 178 16.41 13.10 -2.79
CA ALA A 178 15.24 12.22 -2.89
C ALA A 178 13.95 12.92 -2.45
N ASP A 179 13.96 13.59 -1.29
CA ASP A 179 12.79 14.33 -0.77
C ASP A 179 12.35 15.43 -1.73
N ALA A 180 13.31 16.16 -2.31
CA ALA A 180 13.03 17.19 -3.32
C ALA A 180 12.43 16.59 -4.60
N LEU A 181 12.85 15.39 -5.02
CA LEU A 181 12.23 14.68 -6.13
C LEU A 181 10.81 14.23 -5.80
N HIS A 182 10.54 13.71 -4.60
CA HIS A 182 9.17 13.39 -4.17
C HIS A 182 8.26 14.63 -4.18
N LEU A 183 8.74 15.77 -3.67
CA LEU A 183 7.99 17.03 -3.72
C LEU A 183 7.76 17.51 -5.16
N ALA A 184 8.77 17.40 -6.02
CA ALA A 184 8.65 17.73 -7.44
C ALA A 184 7.66 16.82 -8.17
N LEU A 185 7.65 15.52 -7.88
CA LEU A 185 6.71 14.56 -8.45
C LEU A 185 5.27 14.87 -8.02
N ALA A 186 5.04 15.07 -6.72
CA ALA A 186 3.73 15.41 -6.18
C ALA A 186 3.17 16.70 -6.82
N THR A 187 3.99 17.75 -6.87
CA THR A 187 3.57 19.04 -7.44
C THR A 187 3.42 18.99 -8.96
N SER A 188 4.27 18.26 -9.69
CA SER A 188 4.16 18.11 -11.15
C SER A 188 2.92 17.30 -11.55
N ALA A 189 2.56 16.30 -10.74
CA ALA A 189 1.34 15.52 -10.91
C ALA A 189 0.07 16.23 -10.41
N ARG A 190 0.18 17.49 -9.95
CA ARG A 190 -0.93 18.28 -9.40
C ARG A 190 -1.67 17.56 -8.27
N ALA A 191 -0.92 16.83 -7.44
CA ALA A 191 -1.48 16.27 -6.21
C ALA A 191 -2.08 17.40 -5.37
N ALA A 192 -3.25 17.16 -4.77
CA ALA A 192 -3.82 18.07 -3.79
C ALA A 192 -3.30 17.76 -2.37
N SER A 193 -2.85 16.53 -2.16
CA SER A 193 -2.28 16.09 -0.90
C SER A 193 -1.07 15.18 -1.06
N LEU A 194 -0.25 15.11 -0.01
CA LEU A 194 0.92 14.26 0.10
C LEU A 194 0.87 13.46 1.41
N ALA A 195 0.94 12.14 1.30
CA ALA A 195 1.20 11.27 2.44
C ALA A 195 2.71 11.06 2.59
N SER A 196 3.25 11.50 3.73
CA SER A 196 4.64 11.30 4.12
C SER A 196 4.76 11.24 5.63
N PHE A 197 5.46 10.22 6.12
CA PHE A 197 5.82 10.04 7.52
C PHE A 197 7.24 10.54 7.80
N ASP A 198 7.89 11.19 6.83
CA ASP A 198 9.07 12.03 7.06
C ASP A 198 8.64 13.48 7.35
N ALA A 199 8.98 13.98 8.53
CA ALA A 199 8.57 15.30 9.00
C ALA A 199 9.17 16.46 8.17
N ARG A 200 10.35 16.28 7.57
CA ARG A 200 11.00 17.31 6.76
C ARG A 200 10.33 17.44 5.41
N LEU A 201 10.05 16.32 4.74
CA LEU A 201 9.29 16.32 3.49
C LEU A 201 7.87 16.86 3.71
N ALA A 202 7.21 16.45 4.80
CA ALA A 202 5.89 16.97 5.18
C ALA A 202 5.88 18.50 5.37
N ALA A 203 6.89 19.04 6.06
CA ALA A 203 7.02 20.49 6.27
C ALA A 203 7.20 21.25 4.94
N ALA A 204 8.09 20.77 4.07
CA ALA A 204 8.34 21.39 2.77
C ALA A 204 7.12 21.32 1.85
N ALA A 205 6.41 20.18 1.84
CA ALA A 205 5.19 20.01 1.06
C ALA A 205 4.07 20.95 1.54
N ARG A 206 3.93 21.14 2.86
CA ARG A 206 2.99 22.12 3.44
C ARG A 206 3.33 23.55 3.02
N ALA A 207 4.61 23.92 3.04
CA ALA A 207 5.07 25.21 2.55
C ALA A 207 4.80 25.40 1.04
N GLY A 208 4.80 24.31 0.28
CA GLY A 208 4.41 24.26 -1.13
C GLY A 208 2.90 24.22 -1.40
N GLY A 209 2.05 24.31 -0.38
CA GLY A 209 0.59 24.38 -0.51
C GLY A 209 -0.13 23.03 -0.62
N LEU A 210 0.55 21.91 -0.34
CA LEU A 210 -0.06 20.58 -0.30
C LEU A 210 -0.72 20.32 1.06
N ALA A 211 -1.89 19.69 1.06
CA ALA A 211 -2.43 19.08 2.28
C ALA A 211 -1.58 17.86 2.65
N ILE A 212 -1.30 17.65 3.94
CA ILE A 212 -0.38 16.59 4.38
C ILE A 212 -1.12 15.53 5.19
N TYR A 213 -0.72 14.28 4.98
CA TYR A 213 -1.05 13.17 5.87
C TYR A 213 0.21 12.52 6.44
N PRO A 214 0.30 12.30 7.76
CA PRO A 214 -0.60 12.83 8.80
C PRO A 214 -0.56 14.37 8.86
N ALA A 215 -1.61 14.99 9.41
CA ALA A 215 -1.80 16.44 9.42
C ALA A 215 -0.73 17.20 10.23
#